data_AF-A0AAE1T388-F1
#
_entry.id   AF-A0AAE1T388-F1
#
_cell.length_a   1.000
_cell.length_b   1.000
_cell.length_c   1.000
_cell.angle_alpha   90.00
_cell.angle_beta   90.00
_cell.angle_gamma   90.00
#
_symmetry.space_group_name_H-M   'P 1'
#
loop_
_entity.id
_entity.type
_entity.pdbx_description
1 polymer ?
#
loop_
_entity_poly.entity_id
_entity_poly.type
_entity_poly.pdbx_seq_one_letter_code
_entity_poly.pdbx_strand_id
1 'polypeptide(L)'
;MRNDIQPYVTLYHWDLPLNLLESMGGWVNEDIVVKNWITINEPLQTAVNGYYTGVYAPGRREHSSNEPYLVAHHQLLAHAEAVSIYNKKYKDKQGGQIGLVVDCEWSEALSDRVEDRNATTRRLDFQLGCSFVMQQIREDNDFYRVQEVERIAEWEGGETIGEKAASPWLYMVPWGIWKVLDYISMRYNNPPVYITENGTGQTSAAILHGHCWDNFEWHLGYTKRFGLIYVDYKNGLTRHLKSSAYWFSQFLKAEGGKNLKLD
;
A
#
# COMPACT_ATOMS: atom_id res chain seq x y z
N MET A 1 24.98 -2.03 -10.39
CA MET A 1 24.41 -0.95 -9.55
C MET A 1 25.38 -0.62 -8.43
N ARG A 2 25.60 0.65 -8.11
CA ARG A 2 26.75 1.11 -7.28
C ARG A 2 26.58 0.90 -5.76
N ASN A 3 25.41 0.43 -5.32
CA ASN A 3 25.06 0.25 -3.89
C ASN A 3 24.32 -1.08 -3.60
N ASP A 4 24.32 -2.04 -4.53
CA ASP A 4 23.60 -3.32 -4.41
C ASP A 4 22.08 -3.25 -4.11
N ILE A 5 21.45 -2.08 -4.28
CA ILE A 5 20.01 -1.88 -4.13
C ILE A 5 19.29 -2.22 -5.43
N GLN A 6 18.30 -3.13 -5.37
CA GLN A 6 17.44 -3.47 -6.50
C GLN A 6 16.25 -2.50 -6.59
N PRO A 7 16.04 -1.80 -7.71
CA PRO A 7 14.92 -0.88 -7.85
C PRO A 7 13.61 -1.64 -8.10
N TYR A 8 12.56 -1.22 -7.38
CA TYR A 8 11.16 -1.52 -7.69
C TYR A 8 10.54 -0.21 -8.20
N VAL A 9 10.12 -0.19 -9.47
CA VAL A 9 9.63 1.03 -10.11
C VAL A 9 8.13 0.93 -10.34
N THR A 10 7.39 1.90 -9.82
CA THR A 10 5.99 2.13 -10.18
C THR A 10 5.95 2.88 -11.50
N LEU A 11 5.37 2.25 -12.53
CA LEU A 11 5.29 2.75 -13.91
C LEU A 11 4.62 4.13 -14.02
N TYR A 12 3.85 4.51 -13.01
CA TYR A 12 3.29 5.85 -12.89
C TYR A 12 3.28 6.33 -11.43
N HIS A 13 4.27 7.14 -11.07
CA HIS A 13 4.24 8.11 -9.96
C HIS A 13 5.25 9.26 -10.21
N TRP A 14 5.35 9.71 -11.47
CA TRP A 14 6.06 10.90 -11.98
C TRP A 14 7.48 11.27 -11.51
N ASP A 15 8.17 10.45 -10.71
CA ASP A 15 9.47 10.78 -10.11
C ASP A 15 10.55 9.75 -10.49
N LEU A 16 11.59 10.19 -11.21
CA LEU A 16 12.84 9.41 -11.36
C LEU A 16 13.62 9.52 -10.04
N PRO A 17 14.00 8.39 -9.38
CA PRO A 17 14.83 8.45 -8.19
C PRO A 17 16.12 9.24 -8.43
N LEU A 18 16.34 10.32 -7.65
CA LEU A 18 17.48 11.23 -7.81
C LEU A 18 18.84 10.50 -7.81
N ASN A 19 18.97 9.45 -6.99
CA ASN A 19 20.18 8.63 -6.95
C ASN A 19 20.46 7.94 -8.31
N LEU A 20 19.42 7.53 -9.05
CA LEU A 20 19.61 6.98 -10.40
C LEU A 20 20.06 8.06 -11.38
N LEU A 21 19.56 9.29 -11.26
CA LEU A 21 20.02 10.44 -12.05
C LEU A 21 21.49 10.77 -11.74
N GLU A 22 21.87 10.87 -10.48
CA GLU A 22 23.21 11.29 -10.05
C GLU A 22 24.28 10.20 -10.24
N SER A 23 23.94 8.94 -9.93
CA SER A 23 24.93 7.85 -9.94
C SER A 23 25.18 7.27 -11.33
N MET A 24 24.17 7.34 -12.20
CA MET A 24 24.22 6.69 -13.50
C MET A 24 23.55 7.49 -14.62
N GLY A 25 23.18 8.75 -14.43
CA GLY A 25 22.59 9.57 -15.50
C GLY A 25 21.10 9.34 -15.74
N GLY A 26 20.44 8.46 -14.98
CA GLY A 26 19.01 8.24 -15.07
C GLY A 26 18.59 7.63 -16.42
N TRP A 27 17.51 8.15 -17.00
CA TRP A 27 16.93 7.63 -18.25
C TRP A 27 17.81 7.77 -19.50
N VAL A 28 18.90 8.55 -19.44
CA VAL A 28 19.85 8.64 -20.58
C VAL A 28 20.91 7.54 -20.56
N ASN A 29 20.93 6.67 -19.54
CA ASN A 29 21.87 5.56 -19.46
C ASN A 29 21.20 4.25 -19.87
N GLU A 30 21.75 3.62 -20.91
CA GLU A 30 21.26 2.36 -21.48
C GLU A 30 21.36 1.17 -20.50
N ASP A 31 22.21 1.27 -19.47
CA ASP A 31 22.38 0.25 -18.43
C ASP A 31 21.31 0.34 -17.31
N ILE A 32 20.34 1.26 -17.39
CA ILE A 32 19.23 1.33 -16.43
C ILE A 32 18.25 0.17 -16.65
N VAL A 33 18.60 -1.00 -16.13
CA VAL A 33 17.80 -2.21 -16.26
C VAL A 33 16.92 -2.40 -15.03
N VAL A 34 15.66 -1.99 -15.13
CA VAL A 34 14.63 -2.27 -14.12
C VAL A 34 14.10 -3.70 -14.31
N LYS A 35 14.12 -4.48 -13.23
CA LYS A 35 13.64 -5.87 -13.24
C LYS A 35 12.32 -6.06 -12.51
N ASN A 36 11.84 -5.09 -11.73
CA ASN A 36 10.60 -5.20 -10.98
C ASN A 36 9.70 -4.00 -11.25
N TRP A 37 8.54 -4.27 -11.83
CA TRP A 37 7.60 -3.27 -12.30
C TRP A 37 6.29 -3.35 -11.51
N ILE A 38 5.82 -2.21 -11.02
CA ILE A 38 4.48 -2.04 -10.45
C ILE A 38 3.69 -1.20 -11.45
N THR A 39 2.51 -1.67 -11.84
CA THR A 39 1.65 -0.96 -12.79
C THR A 39 0.86 0.17 -12.12
N ILE A 40 0.11 -0.15 -11.07
CA ILE A 40 -0.77 0.76 -10.33
C ILE A 40 -0.57 0.49 -8.83
N ASN A 41 -0.55 1.57 -8.05
CA ASN A 41 -0.52 1.54 -6.58
C ASN A 41 -1.93 1.79 -6.03
N GLU A 42 -2.42 0.92 -5.15
CA GLU A 42 -3.68 1.08 -4.42
C GLU A 42 -4.88 1.51 -5.30
N PRO A 43 -5.27 0.68 -6.31
CA PRO A 43 -6.34 1.03 -7.23
C PRO A 43 -7.67 1.29 -6.50
N LEU A 44 -7.97 0.52 -5.45
CA LEU A 44 -9.18 0.67 -4.67
C LEU A 44 -9.22 2.02 -3.94
N GLN A 45 -8.13 2.43 -3.27
CA GLN A 45 -8.06 3.73 -2.63
C GLN A 45 -8.19 4.87 -3.61
N THR A 46 -7.57 4.76 -4.79
CA THR A 46 -7.69 5.77 -5.84
C THR A 46 -9.14 5.92 -6.32
N ALA A 47 -9.83 4.79 -6.56
CA ALA A 47 -11.22 4.78 -6.98
C ALA A 47 -12.15 5.35 -5.91
N VAL A 48 -12.02 4.89 -4.67
CA VAL A 48 -12.91 5.30 -3.56
C VAL A 48 -12.66 6.76 -3.18
N ASN A 49 -11.41 7.13 -2.96
CA ASN A 49 -11.11 8.47 -2.45
C ASN A 49 -11.22 9.56 -3.51
N GLY A 50 -11.04 9.20 -4.79
CA GLY A 50 -11.20 10.12 -5.91
C GLY A 50 -12.66 10.30 -6.38
N TYR A 51 -13.48 9.24 -6.29
CA TYR A 51 -14.80 9.18 -6.96
C TYR A 51 -15.98 8.76 -6.05
N TYR A 52 -15.73 8.29 -4.82
CA TYR A 52 -16.79 8.07 -3.82
C TYR A 52 -16.73 9.13 -2.71
N THR A 53 -15.64 9.16 -1.94
CA THR A 53 -15.47 10.11 -0.85
C THR A 53 -15.01 11.47 -1.37
N GLY A 54 -14.43 11.57 -2.56
CA GLY A 54 -13.94 12.81 -3.17
C GLY A 54 -12.93 13.60 -2.31
N VAL A 55 -12.23 12.96 -1.38
CA VAL A 55 -11.18 13.60 -0.55
C VAL A 55 -9.86 13.73 -1.29
N TYR A 56 -9.65 12.93 -2.34
CA TYR A 56 -8.50 13.00 -3.24
C TYR A 56 -8.92 13.47 -4.62
N ALA A 57 -7.97 14.01 -5.39
CA ALA A 57 -8.20 14.36 -6.78
C ALA A 57 -8.72 13.13 -7.55
N PRO A 58 -9.72 13.28 -8.44
CA PRO A 58 -10.32 14.54 -8.91
C PRO A 58 -11.40 15.14 -8.00
N GLY A 59 -11.73 14.54 -6.86
CA GLY A 59 -12.70 15.06 -5.89
C GLY A 59 -14.15 14.89 -6.34
N ARG A 60 -14.42 13.92 -7.22
CA ARG A 60 -15.76 13.69 -7.79
C ARG A 60 -16.64 12.94 -6.80
N ARG A 61 -17.93 13.33 -6.76
CA ARG A 61 -18.97 12.69 -5.94
C ARG A 61 -20.32 12.58 -6.66
N GLU A 62 -20.41 13.05 -7.90
CA GLU A 62 -21.66 13.20 -8.66
C GLU A 62 -22.33 11.84 -8.95
N HIS A 63 -21.53 10.78 -9.10
CA HIS A 63 -21.97 9.43 -9.42
C HIS A 63 -21.29 8.38 -8.53
N SER A 64 -21.23 8.65 -7.22
CA SER A 64 -20.50 7.84 -6.24
C SER A 64 -20.96 6.38 -6.17
N SER A 65 -22.19 6.05 -6.59
CA SER A 65 -22.67 4.67 -6.65
C SER A 65 -21.99 3.82 -7.74
N ASN A 66 -21.51 4.45 -8.83
CA ASN A 66 -21.07 3.72 -10.02
C ASN A 66 -19.62 4.04 -10.42
N GLU A 67 -19.18 5.28 -10.27
CA GLU A 67 -17.84 5.72 -10.71
C GLU A 67 -16.68 4.95 -10.06
N PRO A 68 -16.68 4.64 -8.76
CA PRO A 68 -15.58 3.87 -8.14
C PRO A 68 -15.40 2.50 -8.80
N TYR A 69 -16.50 1.83 -9.15
CA TYR A 69 -16.46 0.53 -9.82
C TYR A 69 -15.92 0.63 -11.24
N LEU A 70 -16.35 1.65 -12.00
CA LEU A 70 -15.88 1.90 -13.36
C LEU A 70 -14.39 2.25 -13.38
N VAL A 71 -13.93 3.06 -12.42
CA VAL A 71 -12.52 3.44 -12.27
C VAL A 71 -11.68 2.20 -11.95
N ALA A 72 -12.09 1.40 -10.96
CA ALA A 72 -11.40 0.16 -10.63
C ALA A 72 -11.37 -0.80 -11.83
N HIS A 73 -12.48 -0.95 -12.56
CA HIS A 73 -12.54 -1.79 -13.76
C HIS A 73 -11.54 -1.35 -14.85
N HIS A 74 -11.49 -0.05 -15.17
CA HIS A 74 -10.54 0.46 -16.16
C HIS A 74 -9.08 0.36 -15.71
N GLN A 75 -8.81 0.55 -14.42
CA GLN A 75 -7.48 0.34 -13.85
C GLN A 75 -7.02 -1.12 -14.04
N LEU A 76 -7.91 -2.09 -13.85
CA LEU A 76 -7.61 -3.50 -14.07
C LEU A 76 -7.38 -3.85 -15.53
N LEU A 77 -8.18 -3.29 -16.44
CA LEU A 77 -7.95 -3.45 -17.88
C LEU A 77 -6.60 -2.85 -18.30
N ALA A 78 -6.25 -1.67 -17.78
CA ALA A 78 -4.96 -1.03 -18.03
C ALA A 78 -3.79 -1.86 -17.48
N HIS A 79 -3.94 -2.41 -16.27
CA HIS A 79 -2.98 -3.36 -15.69
C HIS A 79 -2.79 -4.58 -16.59
N ALA A 80 -3.89 -5.23 -17.00
CA ALA A 80 -3.84 -6.43 -17.84
C ALA A 80 -3.15 -6.16 -19.19
N GLU A 81 -3.42 -5.01 -19.81
CA GLU A 81 -2.77 -4.63 -21.07
C GLU A 81 -1.28 -4.34 -20.88
N ALA A 82 -0.90 -3.65 -19.80
CA ALA A 82 0.51 -3.41 -19.47
C ALA A 82 1.28 -4.72 -19.24
N VAL A 83 0.69 -5.67 -18.51
CA VAL A 83 1.25 -7.01 -18.29
C VAL A 83 1.36 -7.79 -19.60
N SER A 84 0.34 -7.74 -20.45
CA SER A 84 0.33 -8.35 -21.80
C SER A 84 1.48 -7.81 -22.67
N ILE A 85 1.69 -6.50 -22.69
CA ILE A 85 2.78 -5.85 -23.42
C ILE A 85 4.14 -6.26 -22.85
N TYR A 86 4.29 -6.22 -21.52
CA TYR A 86 5.52 -6.61 -20.85
C TYR A 86 5.92 -8.05 -21.18
N ASN A 87 4.98 -8.97 -21.04
CA ASN A 87 5.19 -10.40 -21.31
C ASN A 87 5.56 -10.66 -22.78
N LYS A 88 4.92 -9.97 -23.73
CA LYS A 88 5.17 -10.19 -25.17
C LYS A 88 6.46 -9.57 -25.68
N LYS A 89 6.84 -8.39 -25.17
CA LYS A 89 7.92 -7.58 -25.78
C LYS A 89 9.20 -7.52 -24.95
N TYR A 90 9.09 -7.66 -23.63
CA TYR A 90 10.17 -7.32 -22.70
C TYR A 90 10.59 -8.48 -21.80
N LYS A 91 9.68 -9.41 -21.46
CA LYS A 91 9.96 -10.51 -20.53
C LYS A 91 11.15 -11.38 -20.95
N ASP A 92 11.25 -11.80 -22.21
CA ASP A 92 12.36 -12.65 -22.67
C ASP A 92 13.71 -11.92 -22.69
N LYS A 93 13.70 -10.60 -22.90
CA LYS A 93 14.91 -9.76 -22.98
C LYS A 93 15.38 -9.30 -21.61
N GLN A 94 14.43 -8.91 -20.76
CA GLN A 94 14.70 -8.30 -19.47
C GLN A 94 14.60 -9.31 -18.32
N GLY A 95 13.85 -10.40 -18.43
CA GLY A 95 13.71 -11.40 -17.37
C GLY A 95 13.08 -10.88 -16.08
N GLY A 96 12.55 -9.65 -16.05
CA GLY A 96 11.98 -9.03 -14.85
C GLY A 96 10.54 -9.49 -14.56
N GLN A 97 9.96 -8.99 -13.48
CA GLN A 97 8.60 -9.23 -13.00
C GLN A 97 7.76 -7.96 -13.12
N ILE A 98 6.44 -8.13 -13.29
CA ILE A 98 5.46 -7.05 -13.33
C ILE A 98 4.26 -7.42 -12.48
N GLY A 99 3.72 -6.47 -11.72
CA GLY A 99 2.63 -6.70 -10.78
C GLY A 99 1.78 -5.47 -10.49
N LEU A 100 0.92 -5.61 -9.49
CA LEU A 100 -0.02 -4.62 -8.98
C LEU A 100 0.19 -4.52 -7.47
N VAL A 101 0.12 -3.32 -6.90
CA VAL A 101 0.10 -3.14 -5.44
C VAL A 101 -1.34 -2.90 -5.00
N VAL A 102 -1.81 -3.76 -4.08
CA VAL A 102 -3.15 -3.69 -3.52
C VAL A 102 -3.06 -3.35 -2.04
N ASP A 103 -3.88 -2.40 -1.59
CA ASP A 103 -4.04 -2.12 -0.18
C ASP A 103 -4.90 -3.20 0.48
N CYS A 104 -4.55 -3.59 1.70
CA CYS A 104 -5.31 -4.56 2.46
C CYS A 104 -5.22 -4.25 3.95
N GLU A 105 -6.38 -4.22 4.60
CA GLU A 105 -6.50 -4.13 6.04
C GLU A 105 -7.01 -5.48 6.56
N TRP A 106 -6.58 -5.86 7.77
CA TRP A 106 -7.14 -7.03 8.40
C TRP A 106 -8.43 -6.68 9.12
N SER A 107 -9.40 -7.60 9.10
CA SER A 107 -10.68 -7.48 9.82
C SER A 107 -10.92 -8.75 10.64
N GLU A 108 -11.52 -8.59 11.81
CA GLU A 108 -11.97 -9.70 12.65
C GLU A 108 -13.49 -9.67 12.79
N ALA A 109 -14.07 -10.85 13.00
CA ALA A 109 -15.49 -10.95 13.31
C ALA A 109 -15.77 -10.39 14.70
N LEU A 110 -16.76 -9.50 14.82
CA LEU A 110 -17.17 -8.90 16.10
C LEU A 110 -17.55 -9.98 17.13
N SER A 111 -18.26 -11.01 16.67
CA SER A 111 -18.70 -12.11 17.51
C SER A 111 -18.59 -13.47 16.78
N ASP A 112 -18.94 -14.54 17.48
CA ASP A 112 -19.00 -15.89 16.92
C ASP A 112 -20.17 -16.13 15.95
N ARG A 113 -21.02 -15.12 15.75
CA ARG A 113 -22.14 -15.19 14.82
C ARG A 113 -21.65 -15.41 13.39
N VAL A 114 -22.40 -16.21 12.64
CA VAL A 114 -22.02 -16.53 11.26
C VAL A 114 -22.06 -15.28 10.38
N GLU A 115 -22.95 -14.33 10.70
CA GLU A 115 -23.08 -13.06 10.01
C GLU A 115 -21.79 -12.23 10.07
N ASP A 116 -21.15 -12.17 11.24
CA ASP A 116 -19.92 -11.38 11.47
C ASP A 116 -18.70 -12.03 10.79
N ARG A 117 -18.64 -13.35 10.81
CA ARG A 117 -17.62 -14.13 10.08
C ARG A 117 -17.76 -13.95 8.56
N ASN A 118 -19.00 -13.96 8.07
CA ASN A 118 -19.29 -13.70 6.66
C ASN A 118 -18.96 -12.24 6.29
N ALA A 119 -19.27 -11.28 7.15
CA ALA A 119 -18.92 -9.87 6.95
C ALA A 119 -17.40 -9.66 6.84
N THR A 120 -16.63 -10.31 7.71
CA THR A 120 -15.15 -10.29 7.65
C THR A 120 -14.63 -10.85 6.33
N THR A 121 -15.20 -11.97 5.88
CA THR A 121 -14.82 -12.61 4.60
C THR A 121 -15.15 -11.69 3.42
N ARG A 122 -16.36 -11.10 3.41
CA ARG A 122 -16.76 -10.11 2.40
C ARG A 122 -15.82 -8.92 2.37
N ARG A 123 -15.37 -8.43 3.53
CA ARG A 123 -14.45 -7.29 3.62
C ARG A 123 -13.12 -7.60 2.93
N LEU A 124 -12.53 -8.77 3.21
CA LEU A 124 -11.29 -9.22 2.58
C LEU A 124 -11.47 -9.46 1.08
N ASP A 125 -12.57 -10.12 0.68
CA ASP A 125 -12.94 -10.30 -0.73
C ASP A 125 -13.13 -8.95 -1.44
N PHE A 126 -13.58 -7.92 -0.73
CA PHE A 126 -13.77 -6.61 -1.32
C PHE A 126 -12.47 -5.80 -1.39
N GLN A 127 -11.48 -6.02 -0.52
CA GLN A 127 -10.17 -5.37 -0.68
C GLN A 127 -9.28 -6.08 -1.68
N LEU A 128 -9.11 -7.38 -1.49
CA LEU A 128 -8.22 -8.19 -2.31
C LEU A 128 -8.91 -8.64 -3.60
N GLY A 129 -10.21 -8.96 -3.53
CA GLY A 129 -10.98 -9.55 -4.64
C GLY A 129 -11.79 -8.57 -5.50
N CYS A 130 -12.16 -7.36 -5.06
CA CYS A 130 -12.73 -6.35 -5.99
C CYS A 130 -11.70 -5.87 -7.02
N SER A 131 -10.40 -6.07 -6.75
CA SER A 131 -9.36 -5.97 -7.77
C SER A 131 -9.46 -7.07 -8.84
N PHE A 132 -10.37 -8.04 -8.73
CA PHE A 132 -10.51 -9.16 -9.66
C PHE A 132 -11.96 -9.44 -10.10
N VAL A 133 -12.97 -9.03 -9.33
CA VAL A 133 -14.38 -9.39 -9.54
C VAL A 133 -15.27 -8.14 -9.57
N MET A 134 -15.23 -7.39 -10.68
CA MET A 134 -16.18 -6.30 -10.95
C MET A 134 -17.07 -6.66 -12.15
N GLN A 135 -17.87 -7.72 -12.04
CA GLN A 135 -18.71 -8.19 -13.15
C GLN A 135 -20.23 -8.02 -12.96
N GLN A 136 -20.71 -7.42 -11.86
CA GLN A 136 -22.16 -7.25 -11.66
C GLN A 136 -22.47 -5.91 -10.96
N ILE A 137 -22.71 -4.85 -11.75
CA ILE A 137 -23.15 -3.54 -11.23
C ILE A 137 -24.66 -3.42 -11.48
N ARG A 138 -25.44 -3.13 -10.43
CA ARG A 138 -26.85 -2.68 -10.52
C ARG A 138 -26.92 -1.21 -10.14
N GLU A 139 -27.96 -0.51 -10.59
CA GLU A 139 -28.07 0.95 -10.58
C GLU A 139 -28.16 1.61 -9.17
N ASP A 140 -28.35 0.84 -8.09
CA ASP A 140 -28.50 1.34 -6.71
C ASP A 140 -27.35 0.93 -5.75
N ASN A 141 -26.11 0.88 -6.25
CA ASN A 141 -24.94 0.37 -5.51
C ASN A 141 -24.20 1.46 -4.70
N ASP A 142 -24.58 1.72 -3.45
CA ASP A 142 -23.68 2.46 -2.55
C ASP A 142 -22.50 1.57 -2.12
N PHE A 143 -21.27 2.02 -2.43
CA PHE A 143 -20.04 1.25 -2.30
C PHE A 143 -19.81 0.59 -0.93
N TYR A 144 -20.17 1.27 0.15
CA TYR A 144 -20.06 0.69 1.50
C TYR A 144 -21.30 -0.10 1.90
N ARG A 145 -22.49 0.29 1.42
CA ARG A 145 -23.72 -0.46 1.71
C ARG A 145 -23.73 -1.85 1.09
N VAL A 146 -23.19 -2.01 -0.12
CA VAL A 146 -23.12 -3.33 -0.78
C VAL A 146 -22.14 -4.30 -0.12
N GLN A 147 -21.22 -3.80 0.71
CA GLN A 147 -20.35 -4.67 1.49
C GLN A 147 -21.11 -5.32 2.65
N GLU A 148 -22.22 -4.72 3.10
CA GLU A 148 -22.98 -5.14 4.29
C GLU A 148 -22.03 -5.36 5.50
N VAL A 149 -21.11 -4.40 5.70
CA VAL A 149 -20.09 -4.42 6.75
C VAL A 149 -20.14 -3.10 7.50
N GLU A 150 -20.17 -3.17 8.83
CA GLU A 150 -19.91 -2.03 9.71
C GLU A 150 -18.46 -2.04 10.17
N ARG A 151 -17.79 -0.89 10.14
CA ARG A 151 -16.40 -0.76 10.60
C ARG A 151 -16.40 -0.29 12.04
N ILE A 152 -15.97 -1.19 12.93
CA ILE A 152 -15.87 -0.96 14.36
C ILE A 152 -14.45 -1.24 14.82
N ALA A 153 -14.01 -0.48 15.82
CA ALA A 153 -12.70 -0.66 16.43
C ALA A 153 -12.78 -1.19 17.87
N GLU A 154 -13.98 -1.27 18.43
CA GLU A 154 -14.27 -1.70 19.79
C GLU A 154 -15.10 -2.99 19.76
N TRP A 155 -14.72 -3.94 20.61
CA TRP A 155 -15.48 -5.16 20.88
C TRP A 155 -16.72 -4.84 21.74
N GLU A 156 -17.65 -5.78 21.87
CA GLU A 156 -18.84 -5.60 22.74
C GLU A 156 -18.48 -5.24 24.20
N GLY A 157 -17.29 -5.65 24.67
CA GLY A 157 -16.75 -5.31 25.99
C GLY A 157 -16.09 -3.93 26.11
N GLY A 158 -16.05 -3.13 25.04
CA GLY A 158 -15.43 -1.80 25.01
C GLY A 158 -13.90 -1.79 24.83
N GLU A 159 -13.28 -2.98 24.74
CA GLU A 159 -11.87 -3.10 24.41
C GLU A 159 -11.64 -2.79 22.93
N THR A 160 -10.55 -2.09 22.60
CA THR A 160 -10.21 -1.79 21.21
C THR A 160 -9.39 -2.92 20.57
N ILE A 161 -9.55 -3.14 19.26
CA ILE A 161 -8.81 -4.16 18.49
C ILE A 161 -7.27 -4.02 18.55
N GLY A 162 -6.79 -2.80 18.79
CA GLY A 162 -5.37 -2.48 18.95
C GLY A 162 -5.16 -1.07 19.45
N GLU A 163 -3.90 -0.67 19.64
CA GLU A 163 -3.58 0.70 20.04
C GLU A 163 -3.82 1.67 18.88
N LYS A 164 -4.48 2.80 19.15
CA LYS A 164 -4.76 3.81 18.13
C LYS A 164 -3.49 4.59 17.78
N ALA A 165 -3.13 4.62 16.50
CA ALA A 165 -2.00 5.38 16.02
C ALA A 165 -2.33 6.89 15.90
N ALA A 166 -1.35 7.71 15.49
CA ALA A 166 -1.55 9.15 15.38
C ALA A 166 -2.57 9.55 14.31
N SER A 167 -2.80 8.69 13.31
CA SER A 167 -3.86 8.88 12.31
C SER A 167 -5.16 8.29 12.83
N PRO A 168 -6.30 9.02 12.77
CA PRO A 168 -7.52 8.62 13.45
C PRO A 168 -8.16 7.34 12.91
N TRP A 169 -7.78 6.90 11.71
CA TRP A 169 -8.24 5.68 11.04
C TRP A 169 -7.35 4.46 11.27
N LEU A 170 -6.19 4.59 11.93
CA LEU A 170 -5.19 3.53 12.00
C LEU A 170 -5.09 2.97 13.42
N TYR A 171 -5.28 1.65 13.53
CA TYR A 171 -5.06 0.88 14.75
C TYR A 171 -3.89 -0.08 14.53
N MET A 172 -2.99 -0.16 15.49
CA MET A 172 -1.79 -0.99 15.41
C MET A 172 -2.15 -2.44 15.74
N VAL A 173 -2.20 -3.26 14.69
CA VAL A 173 -2.57 -4.68 14.78
C VAL A 173 -1.50 -5.55 14.10
N PRO A 174 -0.31 -5.72 14.72
CA PRO A 174 0.84 -6.37 14.06
C PRO A 174 0.56 -7.83 13.68
N TRP A 175 -0.27 -8.54 14.44
CA TRP A 175 -0.66 -9.92 14.12
C TRP A 175 -1.58 -10.01 12.90
N GLY A 176 -2.25 -8.92 12.51
CA GLY A 176 -3.13 -8.88 11.35
C GLY A 176 -2.40 -9.14 10.03
N ILE A 177 -1.14 -8.69 9.90
CA ILE A 177 -0.35 -8.92 8.69
C ILE A 177 -0.09 -10.40 8.44
N TRP A 178 0.15 -11.17 9.50
CA TRP A 178 0.35 -12.63 9.39
C TRP A 178 -0.92 -13.31 8.91
N LYS A 179 -2.09 -12.87 9.40
CA LYS A 179 -3.37 -13.41 8.96
C LYS A 179 -3.71 -13.03 7.51
N VAL A 180 -3.35 -11.82 7.06
CA VAL A 180 -3.46 -11.44 5.64
C VAL A 180 -2.60 -12.36 4.76
N LEU A 181 -1.34 -12.60 5.14
CA LEU A 181 -0.44 -13.48 4.38
C LEU A 181 -0.96 -14.93 4.34
N ASP A 182 -1.46 -15.44 5.46
CA ASP A 182 -2.07 -16.77 5.53
C ASP A 182 -3.32 -16.87 4.65
N TYR A 183 -4.20 -15.87 4.74
CA TYR A 183 -5.37 -15.78 3.86
C TYR A 183 -4.98 -15.78 2.38
N ILE A 184 -3.97 -15.00 1.99
CA ILE A 184 -3.49 -14.95 0.60
C ILE A 184 -2.94 -16.32 0.18
N SER A 185 -2.16 -16.96 1.04
CA SER A 185 -1.58 -18.28 0.80
C SER A 185 -2.67 -19.32 0.54
N MET A 186 -3.67 -19.38 1.42
CA MET A 186 -4.78 -20.34 1.33
C MET A 186 -5.71 -20.06 0.15
N ARG A 187 -5.99 -18.79 -0.17
CA ARG A 187 -7.02 -18.39 -1.13
C ARG A 187 -6.52 -18.29 -2.57
N TYR A 188 -5.26 -17.89 -2.77
CA TYR A 188 -4.70 -17.56 -4.08
C TYR A 188 -3.53 -18.45 -4.50
N ASN A 189 -3.43 -19.65 -3.92
CA ASN A 189 -2.43 -20.65 -4.28
C ASN A 189 -0.99 -20.17 -4.02
N ASN A 190 -0.81 -19.45 -2.90
CA ASN A 190 0.47 -18.98 -2.37
C ASN A 190 1.39 -18.30 -3.41
N PRO A 191 0.97 -17.17 -4.00
CA PRO A 191 1.81 -16.42 -4.93
C PRO A 191 2.98 -15.75 -4.18
N PRO A 192 4.08 -15.39 -4.86
CA PRO A 192 5.08 -14.51 -4.28
C PRO A 192 4.45 -13.17 -3.86
N VAL A 193 4.60 -12.81 -2.58
CA VAL A 193 4.09 -11.54 -2.02
C VAL A 193 5.26 -10.66 -1.60
N TYR A 194 5.19 -9.38 -1.95
CA TYR A 194 6.13 -8.36 -1.51
C TYR A 194 5.36 -7.30 -0.70
N ILE A 195 5.81 -7.02 0.51
CA ILE A 195 5.27 -5.91 1.29
C ILE A 195 5.89 -4.62 0.75
N THR A 196 5.13 -3.86 -0.03
CA THR A 196 5.59 -2.62 -0.67
C THR A 196 5.36 -1.39 0.21
N GLU A 197 4.34 -1.41 1.07
CA GLU A 197 4.03 -0.35 2.02
C GLU A 197 3.57 -0.95 3.35
N ASN A 198 4.19 -0.51 4.46
CA ASN A 198 3.72 -0.81 5.80
C ASN A 198 4.23 0.26 6.76
N GLY A 199 3.34 0.88 7.54
CA GLY A 199 3.78 1.77 8.58
C GLY A 199 2.69 2.53 9.31
N THR A 200 3.14 3.38 10.23
CA THR A 200 2.24 4.21 11.05
C THR A 200 2.68 5.68 10.95
N GLY A 201 1.69 6.57 10.84
CA GLY A 201 1.93 8.01 10.85
C GLY A 201 2.22 8.46 12.28
N GLN A 202 3.18 9.37 12.45
CA GLN A 202 3.61 9.83 13.77
C GLN A 202 3.37 11.34 13.97
N THR A 203 3.06 11.72 15.21
CA THR A 203 3.29 13.07 15.74
C THR A 203 4.67 13.17 16.42
N SER A 204 5.26 12.04 16.84
CA SER A 204 6.65 11.90 17.32
C SER A 204 7.17 10.45 17.17
N ALA A 205 8.50 10.30 17.11
CA ALA A 205 9.29 9.19 16.55
C ALA A 205 9.07 7.76 17.13
N ALA A 206 8.72 6.76 16.30
CA ALA A 206 9.34 5.41 16.13
C ALA A 206 8.47 4.32 15.39
N ILE A 207 9.10 3.61 14.41
CA ILE A 207 8.84 2.28 13.74
C ILE A 207 7.58 2.12 12.83
N LEU A 208 7.49 1.44 11.67
CA LEU A 208 8.31 0.93 10.52
C LEU A 208 7.59 1.47 9.24
N HIS A 209 8.15 1.54 8.02
CA HIS A 209 7.73 2.64 7.10
C HIS A 209 7.42 2.29 5.63
N GLY A 210 6.35 2.92 5.10
CA GLY A 210 5.97 2.95 3.69
C GLY A 210 6.72 4.01 2.84
N HIS A 211 7.49 4.91 3.47
CA HIS A 211 8.23 5.96 2.76
C HIS A 211 9.67 6.15 3.29
N CYS A 212 10.61 6.43 2.38
CA CYS A 212 12.01 6.69 2.73
C CYS A 212 12.21 7.99 3.52
N TRP A 213 11.44 9.04 3.22
CA TRP A 213 11.51 10.36 3.86
C TRP A 213 10.12 10.99 4.01
N ASP A 214 10.01 11.98 4.90
CA ASP A 214 8.75 12.69 5.13
C ASP A 214 8.31 13.41 3.85
N ASN A 215 7.07 13.18 3.41
CA ASN A 215 6.55 13.73 2.18
C ASN A 215 5.14 14.32 2.37
N PHE A 216 4.46 14.65 1.26
CA PHE A 216 3.12 15.23 1.26
C PHE A 216 2.08 14.11 1.40
N GLU A 217 1.42 14.05 2.55
CA GLU A 217 0.48 12.98 2.90
C GLU A 217 -0.95 13.30 2.43
N TRP A 218 -1.09 13.49 1.11
CA TRP A 218 -2.38 13.69 0.44
C TRP A 218 -3.23 14.79 1.10
N HIS A 219 -4.47 14.47 1.49
CA HIS A 219 -5.41 15.41 2.11
C HIS A 219 -4.95 15.95 3.48
N LEU A 220 -3.97 15.29 4.12
CA LEU A 220 -3.39 15.75 5.39
C LEU A 220 -2.25 16.75 5.19
N GLY A 221 -1.80 16.96 3.95
CA GLY A 221 -0.63 17.78 3.64
C GLY A 221 0.61 17.31 4.40
N TYR A 222 1.37 18.25 4.97
CA TYR A 222 2.61 17.95 5.71
C TYR A 222 2.40 17.74 7.22
N THR A 223 1.15 17.54 7.66
CA THR A 223 0.82 17.42 9.09
C THR A 223 1.14 16.05 9.66
N LYS A 224 1.19 15.01 8.81
CA LYS A 224 1.63 13.67 9.16
C LYS A 224 2.96 13.36 8.49
N ARG A 225 3.71 12.45 9.13
CA ARG A 225 5.09 12.12 8.76
C ARG A 225 5.28 10.62 8.85
N PHE A 226 5.53 9.99 7.70
CA PHE A 226 5.68 8.54 7.54
C PHE A 226 7.08 8.16 7.01
N GLY A 227 8.06 9.08 7.02
CA GLY A 227 9.40 8.87 6.48
C GLY A 227 10.45 8.43 7.49
N LEU A 228 11.36 7.52 7.12
CA LEU A 228 12.47 7.10 8.00
C LEU A 228 13.43 8.26 8.26
N ILE A 229 13.48 9.18 7.29
CA ILE A 229 14.26 10.40 7.30
C ILE A 229 13.30 11.58 7.51
N TYR A 230 13.52 12.33 8.58
CA TYR A 230 12.85 13.60 8.82
C TYR A 230 13.32 14.65 7.81
N VAL A 231 12.37 15.40 7.25
CA VAL A 231 12.66 16.54 6.35
C VAL A 231 12.24 17.85 7.04
N ASP A 232 13.21 18.74 7.21
CA ASP A 232 12.96 20.10 7.71
C ASP A 232 12.47 21.00 6.57
N TYR A 233 11.15 21.15 6.44
CA TYR A 233 10.53 21.99 5.42
C TYR A 233 10.86 23.48 5.56
N LYS A 234 11.33 23.93 6.73
CA LYS A 234 11.64 25.34 7.00
C LYS A 234 13.11 25.67 6.82
N ASN A 235 13.98 24.68 6.92
CA ASN A 235 15.43 24.86 6.82
C ASN A 235 15.99 24.10 5.62
N GLY A 236 15.71 24.62 4.41
CA GLY A 236 16.33 24.16 3.17
C GLY A 236 16.09 22.68 2.84
N LEU A 237 15.01 22.07 3.34
CA LEU A 237 14.72 20.64 3.19
C LEU A 237 15.84 19.75 3.75
N THR A 238 16.52 20.14 4.84
CA THR A 238 17.58 19.29 5.43
C THR A 238 17.02 17.95 5.91
N ARG A 239 17.83 16.89 5.78
CA ARG A 239 17.45 15.49 6.06
C ARG A 239 18.11 15.00 7.35
N HIS A 240 17.33 14.47 8.27
CA HIS A 240 17.79 13.97 9.57
C HIS A 240 17.26 12.55 9.80
N LEU A 241 18.13 11.59 10.10
CA LEU A 241 17.71 10.21 10.36
C LEU A 241 16.87 10.14 11.65
N LYS A 242 15.70 9.48 11.59
CA LYS A 242 14.90 9.20 12.80
C LYS A 242 15.44 7.96 13.52
N SER A 243 14.99 7.74 14.75
CA SER A 243 15.30 6.52 15.52
C SER A 243 14.95 5.23 14.75
N SER A 244 13.87 5.24 13.97
CA SER A 244 13.49 4.13 13.08
C SER A 244 14.53 3.84 12.00
N ALA A 245 15.17 4.86 11.41
CA ALA A 245 16.24 4.68 10.43
C ALA A 245 17.49 4.05 11.07
N TYR A 246 17.84 4.47 12.28
CA TYR A 246 18.96 3.86 13.02
C TYR A 246 18.67 2.40 13.36
N TRP A 247 17.48 2.10 13.89
CA TRP A 247 17.06 0.73 14.17
C TRP A 247 17.11 -0.13 12.91
N PHE A 248 16.56 0.37 11.79
CA PHE A 248 16.55 -0.36 10.51
C PHE A 248 17.97 -0.60 9.98
N SER A 249 18.88 0.37 10.13
CA SER A 249 20.30 0.19 9.78
C SER A 249 20.96 -0.90 10.63
N GLN A 250 20.66 -0.99 11.92
CA GLN A 250 21.20 -2.04 12.79
C GLN A 250 20.60 -3.41 12.46
N PHE A 251 19.30 -3.47 12.18
CA PHE A 251 18.62 -4.69 11.76
C PHE A 251 19.26 -5.28 10.48
N LEU A 252 19.46 -4.46 9.44
CA LEU A 252 20.09 -4.91 8.20
C LEU A 252 21.57 -5.34 8.39
N LYS A 253 22.29 -4.76 9.34
CA LYS A 253 23.66 -5.16 9.69
C LYS A 253 23.71 -6.45 10.52
N ALA A 254 22.70 -6.71 11.33
CA ALA A 254 22.63 -7.88 12.21
C ALA A 254 22.42 -9.19 11.44
N GLU A 255 21.84 -9.16 10.25
CA GLU A 255 21.82 -10.31 9.33
C GLU A 255 23.22 -10.72 8.83
N GLY A 256 24.25 -9.91 9.10
CA GLY A 256 25.67 -10.27 8.97
C GLY A 256 26.28 -11.01 10.18
N GLY A 257 25.52 -11.27 11.24
CA GLY A 257 25.92 -12.13 12.36
C GLY A 257 25.61 -11.57 13.77
N LYS A 258 24.71 -12.28 14.47
CA LYS A 258 24.42 -12.31 15.92
C LYS A 258 23.50 -11.23 16.53
N ASN A 259 22.31 -11.73 16.91
CA ASN A 259 21.48 -11.41 18.08
C ASN A 259 21.44 -9.94 18.57
N LEU A 260 20.41 -9.21 18.12
CA LEU A 260 19.88 -8.08 18.88
C LEU A 260 19.15 -8.62 20.11
N LYS A 261 19.76 -8.49 21.30
CA LYS A 261 19.01 -8.48 22.56
C LYS A 261 18.42 -7.09 22.75
N LEU A 262 17.11 -7.04 22.95
CA LEU A 262 16.41 -5.86 23.42
C LEU A 262 16.49 -5.88 24.95
N ASP A 263 17.09 -4.85 25.53
CA ASP A 263 16.93 -4.51 26.95
C ASP A 263 15.71 -3.59 27.12
#